data_AF-A0A661VL87-F1
#
_entry.id   AF-A0A661VL87-F1
#
_cell.length_a   1.000
_cell.length_b   1.000
_cell.length_c   1.000
_cell.angle_alpha   90.00
_cell.angle_beta   90.00
_cell.angle_gamma   90.00
#
_symmetry.space_group_name_H-M   'P 1'
#
loop_
_entity.id
_entity.type
_entity.pdbx_description
1 polymer ?
#
loop_
_entity_poly.entity_id
_entity_poly.type
_entity_poly.pdbx_seq_one_letter_code
_entity_poly.pdbx_strand_id
1 'polypeptide(L)'
;MDVRQSRRLVAVVILLLAATILACGLSGGGQPAASKPTIIISAPLTGTRVDVGQVVNVESTATDAQGVTKVELWADGQLYREDAPPSPQATYTVVQPWQAIAPGNHTLTVRAYNASGLVSDLASVVIEVVEPGAQATPMEVAVTTPTP
;
A
#
# COMPACT_ATOMS: atom_id res chain seq x y z
N MET A 1 -30.93 44.52 -55.04
CA MET A 1 -30.68 43.37 -54.14
C MET A 1 -30.16 43.96 -52.83
N ASP A 2 -30.97 43.84 -51.79
CA ASP A 2 -31.28 44.90 -50.85
C ASP A 2 -30.36 44.98 -49.61
N VAL A 3 -29.94 46.20 -49.24
CA VAL A 3 -29.29 46.53 -47.95
C VAL A 3 -30.20 46.17 -46.74
N ARG A 4 -31.51 46.05 -46.96
CA ARG A 4 -32.46 45.50 -45.96
C ARG A 4 -32.30 44.00 -45.78
N GLN A 5 -31.90 43.27 -46.81
CA GLN A 5 -31.69 41.83 -46.77
C GLN A 5 -30.37 41.49 -46.07
N SER A 6 -29.31 42.27 -46.29
CA SER A 6 -28.03 42.11 -45.57
C SER A 6 -28.13 42.43 -44.08
N ARG A 7 -28.90 43.44 -43.67
CA ARG A 7 -29.14 43.76 -42.24
C ARG A 7 -29.99 42.69 -41.54
N ARG A 8 -30.92 42.06 -42.26
CA ARG A 8 -31.71 40.92 -41.77
C ARG A 8 -30.87 39.65 -41.66
N LEU A 9 -30.00 39.38 -42.64
CA LEU A 9 -29.04 38.27 -42.61
C LEU A 9 -27.99 38.43 -41.49
N VAL A 10 -27.42 39.62 -41.30
CA VAL A 10 -26.46 39.89 -40.22
C VAL A 10 -27.14 39.77 -38.85
N ALA A 11 -28.37 40.25 -38.69
CA ALA A 11 -29.13 40.07 -37.45
C ALA A 11 -29.47 38.60 -37.17
N VAL A 12 -29.83 37.81 -38.18
CA VAL A 12 -30.10 36.36 -38.04
C VAL A 12 -28.81 35.56 -37.79
N VAL A 13 -27.68 35.94 -38.40
CA VAL A 13 -26.36 35.31 -38.14
C VAL A 13 -25.83 35.66 -36.75
N ILE A 14 -26.05 36.88 -36.24
CA ILE A 14 -25.70 37.25 -34.86
C ILE A 14 -26.62 36.56 -33.84
N LEU A 15 -27.90 36.36 -34.18
CA LEU A 15 -28.85 35.63 -33.31
C LEU A 15 -28.63 34.10 -33.35
N LEU A 16 -28.06 33.56 -34.45
CA LEU A 16 -27.58 32.17 -34.55
C LEU A 16 -26.20 31.96 -33.90
N LEU A 17 -25.34 32.99 -33.83
CA LEU A 17 -24.09 32.96 -33.06
C LEU A 17 -24.34 33.06 -31.53
N ALA A 18 -25.52 33.51 -31.12
CA ALA A 18 -25.98 33.52 -29.73
C ALA A 18 -26.76 32.24 -29.33
N ALA A 19 -26.87 31.25 -30.23
CA ALA A 19 -27.40 29.93 -29.92
C ALA A 19 -26.28 28.98 -29.47
N THR A 20 -25.94 29.13 -28.18
CA THR A 20 -25.58 28.02 -27.28
C THR A 20 -24.36 27.17 -27.64
N ILE A 21 -23.16 27.72 -27.41
CA ILE A 21 -22.08 26.96 -26.77
C ILE A 21 -22.47 26.83 -25.29
N LEU A 22 -23.44 25.95 -24.97
CA LEU A 22 -23.79 25.62 -23.60
C LEU A 22 -23.93 24.10 -23.45
N ALA A 23 -22.82 23.42 -23.75
CA ALA A 23 -22.60 22.05 -23.35
C ALA A 23 -21.15 21.88 -22.85
N CYS A 24 -20.67 22.83 -22.04
CA CYS A 24 -19.88 22.39 -20.90
C CYS A 24 -20.88 21.79 -19.90
N GLY A 25 -21.30 20.55 -20.18
CA GLY A 25 -21.75 19.64 -19.14
C GLY A 25 -20.56 19.31 -18.26
N LEU A 26 -20.00 20.32 -17.58
CA LEU A 26 -19.25 20.14 -16.35
C LEU A 26 -20.30 19.68 -15.34
N SER A 27 -20.66 18.40 -15.43
CA SER A 27 -21.30 17.68 -14.36
C SER A 27 -20.31 17.70 -13.20
N GLY A 28 -20.34 18.79 -12.44
CA GLY A 28 -19.64 19.00 -11.19
C GLY A 28 -20.20 18.12 -10.09
N GLY A 29 -20.38 16.82 -10.38
CA GLY A 29 -20.21 15.83 -9.33
C GLY A 29 -18.73 15.85 -9.02
N GLY A 30 -18.34 16.60 -7.98
CA GLY A 30 -16.98 16.58 -7.46
C GLY A 30 -16.68 15.15 -7.03
N GLN A 31 -16.18 14.33 -7.95
CA GLN A 31 -15.65 13.03 -7.61
C GLN A 31 -14.53 13.30 -6.62
N PRO A 32 -14.60 12.76 -5.39
CA PRO A 32 -13.55 12.96 -4.41
C PRO A 32 -12.20 12.69 -5.08
N ALA A 33 -11.26 13.62 -4.96
CA ALA A 33 -9.92 13.43 -5.47
C ALA A 33 -9.41 12.08 -4.95
N ALA A 34 -8.92 11.23 -5.84
CA ALA A 34 -8.47 9.90 -5.47
C ALA A 34 -7.37 10.00 -4.42
N SER A 35 -7.63 9.52 -3.21
CA SER A 35 -6.68 9.48 -2.10
C SER A 35 -5.85 8.21 -2.19
N LYS A 36 -4.60 8.25 -1.72
CA LYS A 36 -3.83 7.01 -1.55
C LYS A 36 -4.38 6.21 -0.35
N PRO A 37 -4.32 4.87 -0.40
CA PRO A 37 -4.59 4.06 0.78
C PRO A 37 -3.55 4.33 1.88
N THR A 38 -3.93 4.11 3.14
CA THR A 38 -3.00 4.04 4.27
C THR A 38 -2.84 2.59 4.72
N ILE A 39 -1.69 2.24 5.28
CA ILE A 39 -1.37 0.89 5.73
C ILE A 39 -0.59 0.96 7.05
N ILE A 40 -0.89 0.03 7.95
CA ILE A 40 -0.18 -0.15 9.23
C ILE A 40 0.06 -1.64 9.44
N ILE A 41 1.27 -1.99 9.89
CA ILE A 41 1.63 -3.34 10.35
C ILE A 41 1.38 -3.39 11.86
N SER A 42 0.49 -4.27 12.32
CA SER A 42 0.18 -4.47 13.73
C SER A 42 1.04 -5.55 14.37
N ALA A 43 1.49 -6.53 13.58
CA ALA A 43 2.42 -7.57 14.01
C ALA A 43 3.23 -8.08 12.81
N PRO A 44 4.46 -8.57 13.00
CA PRO A 44 5.29 -8.43 14.21
C PRO A 44 5.70 -6.97 14.47
N LEU A 45 6.23 -6.68 15.66
CA LEU A 45 6.86 -5.39 15.94
C LEU A 45 8.34 -5.41 15.49
N THR A 46 8.87 -4.27 15.10
CA THR A 46 10.31 -4.11 14.80
C THR A 46 11.18 -4.59 15.96
N GLY A 47 12.22 -5.36 15.63
CA GLY A 47 13.12 -5.98 16.61
C GLY A 47 12.65 -7.34 17.13
N THR A 48 11.53 -7.87 16.60
CA THR A 48 11.10 -9.25 16.88
C THR A 48 12.20 -10.22 16.43
N ARG A 49 12.53 -11.18 17.31
CA ARG A 49 13.52 -12.23 17.08
C ARG A 49 12.83 -13.56 16.80
N VAL A 50 13.27 -14.26 15.75
CA VAL A 50 12.74 -15.58 15.38
C VAL A 50 13.86 -16.51 14.94
N ASP A 51 13.70 -17.81 15.12
CA ASP A 51 14.67 -18.79 14.63
C ASP A 51 14.52 -19.03 13.12
N VAL A 52 15.62 -19.39 12.45
CA VAL A 52 15.56 -19.90 11.07
C VAL A 52 14.58 -21.07 10.99
N GLY A 53 13.72 -21.05 9.98
CA GLY A 53 12.67 -22.04 9.73
C GLY A 53 11.31 -21.66 10.31
N GLN A 54 11.23 -20.66 11.20
CA GLN A 54 9.95 -20.18 11.72
C GLN A 54 9.14 -19.42 10.65
N VAL A 55 7.82 -19.49 10.78
CA VAL A 55 6.88 -18.69 9.99
C VAL A 55 6.45 -17.50 10.84
N VAL A 56 6.63 -16.30 10.30
CA VAL A 56 6.19 -15.04 10.91
C VAL A 56 4.92 -14.58 10.22
N ASN A 57 3.86 -14.43 10.99
CA ASN A 57 2.60 -13.90 10.50
C ASN A 57 2.63 -12.38 10.51
N VAL A 58 2.71 -11.76 9.33
CA VAL A 58 2.65 -10.30 9.19
C VAL A 58 1.19 -9.86 9.12
N GLU A 59 0.69 -9.29 10.20
CA GLU A 59 -0.66 -8.72 10.26
C GLU A 59 -0.60 -7.24 9.91
N SER A 60 -1.43 -6.84 8.95
CA SER A 60 -1.53 -5.45 8.53
C SER A 60 -2.97 -5.05 8.26
N THR A 61 -3.27 -3.76 8.45
CA THR A 61 -4.59 -3.17 8.18
C THR A 61 -4.44 -1.99 7.24
N ALA A 62 -5.09 -2.09 6.09
CA ALA A 62 -5.17 -1.04 5.07
C ALA A 62 -6.51 -0.29 5.17
N THR A 63 -6.51 1.02 4.94
CA THR A 63 -7.75 1.82 4.84
C THR A 63 -7.72 2.77 3.65
N ASP A 64 -8.85 2.87 2.94
CA ASP A 64 -9.03 3.76 1.79
C ASP A 64 -10.51 4.00 1.49
N ALA A 65 -10.92 5.25 1.24
CA ALA A 65 -12.32 5.59 0.99
C ALA A 65 -12.88 5.06 -0.34
N GLN A 66 -12.01 4.78 -1.32
CA GLN A 66 -12.36 4.22 -2.64
C GLN A 66 -12.26 2.69 -2.66
N GLY A 67 -11.78 2.10 -1.57
CA GLY A 67 -11.67 0.67 -1.37
C GLY A 67 -10.28 0.14 -1.71
N VAL A 68 -9.70 -0.59 -0.75
CA VAL A 68 -8.49 -1.38 -0.89
C VAL A 68 -8.79 -2.59 -1.76
N THR A 69 -7.93 -2.87 -2.72
CA THR A 69 -8.07 -3.99 -3.67
C THR A 69 -6.93 -4.99 -3.58
N LYS A 70 -5.82 -4.63 -2.94
CA LYS A 70 -4.61 -5.44 -2.92
C LYS A 70 -3.69 -5.02 -1.79
N VAL A 71 -3.03 -5.98 -1.14
CA VAL A 71 -1.96 -5.76 -0.18
C VAL A 71 -0.79 -6.67 -0.55
N GLU A 72 0.39 -6.07 -0.70
CA GLU A 72 1.62 -6.78 -1.01
C GLU A 72 2.55 -6.76 0.20
N LEU A 73 3.09 -7.94 0.54
CA LEU A 73 4.22 -8.13 1.44
C LEU A 73 5.50 -8.30 0.64
N TRP A 74 6.51 -7.53 1.00
CA TRP A 74 7.85 -7.54 0.44
C TRP A 74 8.86 -7.92 1.53
N ALA A 75 9.82 -8.76 1.19
CA ALA A 75 10.95 -9.11 2.05
C ALA A 75 12.25 -8.70 1.35
N ASP A 76 13.06 -7.85 2.01
CA ASP A 76 14.35 -7.36 1.51
C ASP A 76 14.27 -6.77 0.09
N GLY A 77 13.18 -6.04 -0.18
CA GLY A 77 12.94 -5.39 -1.46
C GLY A 77 12.45 -6.32 -2.57
N GLN A 78 12.13 -7.59 -2.28
CA GLN A 78 11.51 -8.54 -3.21
C GLN A 78 10.05 -8.81 -2.85
N LEU A 79 9.18 -8.90 -3.85
CA LEU A 79 7.78 -9.26 -3.64
C LEU A 79 7.72 -10.70 -3.10
N TYR A 80 7.13 -10.86 -1.93
CA TYR A 80 7.04 -12.16 -1.27
C TYR A 80 5.62 -12.74 -1.38
N ARG A 81 4.59 -11.92 -1.15
CA ARG A 81 3.18 -12.34 -1.17
C ARG A 81 2.28 -11.19 -1.58
N GLU A 82 1.17 -11.53 -2.20
CA GLU A 82 0.06 -10.63 -2.50
C GLU A 82 -1.24 -11.26 -2.05
N ASP A 83 -2.11 -10.46 -1.44
CA ASP A 83 -3.46 -10.86 -1.06
C ASP A 83 -4.46 -9.76 -1.45
N ALA A 84 -5.69 -10.16 -1.76
CA ALA A 84 -6.75 -9.26 -2.18
C ALA A 84 -8.07 -9.60 -1.46
N PRO A 85 -8.86 -8.59 -1.05
CA PRO A 85 -10.23 -8.83 -0.59
C PRO A 85 -11.12 -9.31 -1.75
N PRO A 86 -12.24 -10.01 -1.47
CA PRO A 86 -13.16 -10.49 -2.50
C PRO A 86 -13.85 -9.37 -3.31
N SER A 87 -13.86 -8.15 -2.78
CA SER A 87 -14.33 -6.92 -3.42
C SER A 87 -13.58 -5.73 -2.80
N PRO A 88 -13.57 -4.54 -3.43
CA PRO A 88 -12.95 -3.36 -2.82
C PRO A 88 -13.55 -3.06 -1.43
N GLN A 89 -12.69 -2.96 -0.41
CA GLN A 89 -13.12 -2.74 0.99
C GLN A 89 -12.51 -1.47 1.56
N ALA A 90 -13.32 -0.68 2.29
CA ALA A 90 -12.84 0.55 2.91
C ALA A 90 -11.75 0.30 3.96
N THR A 91 -11.82 -0.85 4.64
CA THR A 91 -10.82 -1.37 5.57
C THR A 91 -10.55 -2.82 5.24
N TYR A 92 -9.29 -3.20 5.11
CA TYR A 92 -8.90 -4.59 4.85
C TYR A 92 -7.77 -4.99 5.78
N THR A 93 -8.03 -5.96 6.65
CA THR A 93 -7.04 -6.57 7.54
C THR A 93 -6.63 -7.92 6.97
N VAL A 94 -5.32 -8.17 6.89
CA VAL A 94 -4.77 -9.39 6.31
C VAL A 94 -3.57 -9.89 7.10
N VAL A 95 -3.45 -11.22 7.18
CA VAL A 95 -2.29 -11.91 7.75
C VAL A 95 -1.53 -12.59 6.62
N GLN A 96 -0.29 -12.15 6.39
CA GLN A 96 0.58 -12.62 5.34
C GLN A 96 1.76 -13.40 5.97
N PRO A 97 1.80 -14.74 5.86
CA PRO A 97 2.89 -15.53 6.45
C PRO A 97 4.18 -15.37 5.64
N TRP A 98 5.27 -15.04 6.32
CA TRP A 98 6.64 -14.97 5.80
C TRP A 98 7.52 -16.04 6.45
N GLN A 99 8.33 -16.75 5.66
CA GLN A 99 9.23 -17.79 6.16
C GLN A 99 10.65 -17.23 6.38
N ALA A 100 11.15 -17.34 7.62
CA ALA A 100 12.49 -16.91 7.99
C ALA A 100 13.54 -17.95 7.54
N ILE A 101 14.03 -17.86 6.31
CA ILE A 101 14.91 -18.90 5.72
C ILE A 101 16.41 -18.68 5.92
N ALA A 102 16.83 -17.47 6.30
CA ALA A 102 18.24 -17.11 6.47
C ALA A 102 18.42 -16.31 7.76
N PRO A 103 19.55 -16.46 8.47
CA PRO A 103 19.84 -15.63 9.63
C PRO A 103 20.21 -14.19 9.20
N GLY A 104 19.98 -13.23 10.08
CA GLY A 104 20.27 -11.82 9.88
C GLY A 104 19.06 -10.91 10.05
N ASN A 105 19.25 -9.61 9.77
CA ASN A 105 18.17 -8.64 9.80
C ASN A 105 17.44 -8.63 8.45
N HIS A 106 16.14 -8.89 8.49
CA HIS A 106 15.26 -8.85 7.33
C HIS A 106 14.30 -7.67 7.44
N THR A 107 14.16 -6.91 6.36
CA THR A 107 13.20 -5.79 6.30
C THR A 107 11.93 -6.27 5.61
N LEU A 108 10.85 -6.40 6.39
CA LEU A 108 9.52 -6.69 5.86
C LEU A 108 8.80 -5.38 5.60
N THR A 109 8.26 -5.23 4.40
CA THR A 109 7.56 -4.02 3.97
C THR A 109 6.20 -4.38 3.41
N VAL A 110 5.18 -3.62 3.76
CA VAL A 110 3.81 -3.80 3.26
C VAL A 110 3.35 -2.53 2.55
N ARG A 111 2.65 -2.72 1.43
CA ARG A 111 1.97 -1.63 0.71
C ARG A 111 0.59 -2.07 0.22
N ALA A 112 -0.34 -1.13 0.21
CA ALA A 112 -1.71 -1.35 -0.24
C ALA A 112 -1.99 -0.61 -1.55
N TYR A 113 -2.95 -1.15 -2.31
CA TYR A 113 -3.46 -0.55 -3.53
C TYR A 113 -4.97 -0.35 -3.39
N ASN A 114 -5.48 0.72 -3.98
CA ASN A 114 -6.92 0.97 -4.05
C ASN A 114 -7.49 0.75 -5.45
N ALA A 115 -8.81 0.86 -5.57
CA ALA A 115 -9.55 0.67 -6.82
C ALA A 115 -9.15 1.65 -7.95
N SER A 116 -8.49 2.77 -7.64
CA SER A 116 -7.95 3.73 -8.61
C SER A 116 -6.50 3.41 -9.03
N GLY A 117 -5.92 2.33 -8.51
CA GLY A 117 -4.53 1.95 -8.76
C GLY A 117 -3.49 2.78 -8.00
N LEU A 118 -3.92 3.62 -7.04
CA LEU A 118 -3.00 4.37 -6.19
C LEU A 118 -2.40 3.46 -5.12
N VAL A 119 -1.14 3.72 -4.78
CA VAL A 119 -0.35 2.92 -3.83
C VAL A 119 -0.13 3.71 -2.54
N SER A 120 -0.21 3.03 -1.41
CA SER A 120 0.11 3.60 -0.10
C SER A 120 1.58 3.98 0.00
N ASP A 121 1.91 4.80 0.99
CA ASP A 121 3.28 4.83 1.51
C ASP A 121 3.62 3.47 2.16
N LEU A 122 4.92 3.21 2.35
CA LEU A 122 5.40 1.92 2.87
C LEU A 122 5.24 1.85 4.39
N ALA A 123 4.71 0.75 4.90
CA ALA A 123 4.88 0.35 6.29
C ALA A 123 5.99 -0.71 6.37
N SER A 124 6.91 -0.59 7.32
CA SER A 124 8.05 -1.50 7.42
C SER A 124 8.35 -1.91 8.85
N VAL A 125 8.81 -3.16 9.01
CA VAL A 125 9.34 -3.70 10.26
C VAL A 125 10.63 -4.46 9.98
N VAL A 126 11.56 -4.44 10.94
CA VAL A 126 12.81 -5.21 10.86
C VAL A 126 12.72 -6.41 11.78
N ILE A 127 12.99 -7.60 11.26
CA ILE A 127 12.99 -8.87 11.98
C ILE A 127 14.41 -9.40 12.06
N GLU A 128 14.84 -9.78 13.26
CA GLU A 128 16.12 -10.44 13.47
C GLU A 128 15.91 -11.95 13.44
N VAL A 129 16.44 -12.60 12.42
CA VAL A 129 16.42 -14.06 12.32
C VAL A 129 17.72 -14.61 12.89
N VAL A 130 17.62 -15.52 13.85
CA VAL A 130 18.76 -16.14 14.53
C VAL A 130 18.87 -17.61 14.16
N GLU A 131 20.09 -18.14 14.15
CA GLU A 131 20.29 -19.58 13.93
C GLU A 131 19.65 -20.40 15.07
N PRO A 132 19.00 -21.54 14.76
CA PRO A 132 18.41 -22.38 15.78
C PRO A 132 19.52 -22.92 16.68
N GLY A 133 19.44 -22.64 17.98
CA GLY A 133 20.42 -23.15 18.93
C GLY A 133 21.58 -22.20 19.27
N ALA A 134 21.49 -20.90 18.94
CA ALA A 134 22.27 -19.87 19.63
C ALA A 134 21.78 -19.64 21.09
N GLN A 135 21.54 -20.73 21.82
CA GLN A 135 21.52 -20.72 23.26
C GLN A 135 22.97 -20.48 23.66
N ALA A 136 23.25 -19.35 24.31
CA ALA A 136 24.59 -19.05 24.81
C ALA A 136 25.10 -20.31 25.52
N THR A 137 26.08 -21.02 24.96
CA THR A 137 26.90 -21.90 25.76
C THR A 137 27.37 -21.02 26.89
N PRO A 138 26.97 -21.26 28.16
CA PRO A 138 27.65 -20.61 29.26
C PRO A 138 29.12 -20.89 28.98
N MET A 139 29.95 -19.84 28.91
CA MET A 139 31.39 -20.06 28.94
C MET A 139 31.60 -20.91 30.20
N GLU A 140 31.86 -22.20 30.02
CA GLU A 140 32.34 -23.04 31.09
C GLU A 140 33.70 -22.44 31.41
N VAL A 141 33.70 -21.55 32.41
CA VAL A 141 34.91 -21.04 33.02
C VAL A 141 35.59 -22.29 33.52
N ALA A 142 36.62 -22.75 32.78
CA ALA A 142 37.47 -23.83 33.22
C ALA A 142 38.08 -23.40 34.56
N VAL A 143 37.45 -23.82 35.65
CA VAL A 143 37.99 -23.68 37.01
C VAL A 143 39.15 -24.66 37.06
N THR A 144 40.35 -24.21 36.69
CA THR A 144 41.57 -24.94 36.98
C THR A 144 41.78 -24.85 38.48
N THR A 145 41.30 -25.85 39.22
CA THR A 145 41.68 -26.08 40.61
C THR A 145 43.18 -26.42 40.64
N PRO A 146 44.06 -25.61 41.24
CA PRO A 146 45.38 -26.08 41.57
C PRO A 146 45.30 -26.96 42.83
N THR A 147 45.91 -28.14 42.76
CA THR A 147 46.18 -29.04 43.89
C THR A 147 47.68 -29.37 43.86
N PRO A 148 48.41 -29.56 44.97
CA PRO A 148 48.04 -29.51 46.40
C PRO A 148 48.69 -28.36 47.19
#